data_AF-A0A1F9PUE5-F1
#
_entry.id   AF-A0A1F9PUE5-F1
#
_cell.length_a   1.000
_cell.length_b   1.000
_cell.length_c   1.000
_cell.angle_alpha   90.00
_cell.angle_beta   90.00
_cell.angle_gamma   90.00
#
_symmetry.space_group_name_H-M   'P 1'
#
loop_
_entity.id
_entity.type
_entity.pdbx_description
1 polymer ?
#
loop_
_entity_poly.entity_id
_entity_poly.type
_entity_poly.pdbx_seq_one_letter_code
_entity_poly.pdbx_strand_id
1 'polypeptide(L)'
;MTDRFADDLDLAGQVQRLLFPKSSPVCDWNCIGVKNRMATGLGGDYFDIITMPDNCQIVFIGDVTGHGLHASVVMSLLYGFIYRSAMQVCSALDVVQQANRFLQTFAARSENLDYLFSSTLFFGVIAPDTLEMQYVNAGHPAPLVLRGDSQMALEPTAPPIGFLDDPEINMGTFRFAQNDRLLLFTDGITELANPAGELFGLERLQQLLSRERVDHLTFLDRLFAALNQFSGSDILRDDCTTIVIDLHGGRRTKGSL
;
A
#
# COMPACT_ATOMS: atom_id res chain seq x y z
N MET A 1 30.21 11.81 -16.55
CA MET A 1 29.00 11.16 -17.13
C MET A 1 28.18 10.48 -16.04
N THR A 2 28.82 9.85 -15.06
CA THR A 2 28.20 9.26 -13.85
C THR A 2 27.50 10.27 -12.94
N ASP A 3 28.10 11.44 -12.66
CA ASP A 3 27.47 12.43 -11.76
C ASP A 3 26.14 12.96 -12.31
N ARG A 4 26.08 13.30 -13.60
CA ARG A 4 24.86 13.83 -14.21
C ARG A 4 23.71 12.81 -14.21
N PHE A 5 24.00 11.53 -14.42
CA PHE A 5 22.98 10.48 -14.37
C PHE A 5 22.49 10.26 -12.94
N ALA A 6 23.38 10.32 -11.95
CA ALA A 6 23.00 10.24 -10.54
C ALA A 6 22.16 11.45 -10.11
N ASP A 7 22.51 12.66 -10.56
CA ASP A 7 21.76 13.89 -10.31
C ASP A 7 20.35 13.83 -10.93
N ASP A 8 20.24 13.35 -12.18
CA ASP A 8 18.96 13.19 -12.86
C ASP A 8 18.08 12.13 -12.16
N LEU A 9 18.68 11.05 -11.66
CA LEU A 9 17.98 10.00 -10.92
C LEU A 9 17.48 10.50 -9.55
N ASP A 10 18.31 11.25 -8.83
CA ASP A 10 17.91 11.86 -7.55
C ASP A 10 16.78 12.87 -7.75
N LEU A 11 16.87 13.73 -8.77
CA LEU A 11 15.81 14.67 -9.11
C LEU A 11 14.51 13.94 -9.47
N ALA A 12 14.58 12.87 -10.26
CA ALA A 12 13.41 12.04 -10.57
C ALA A 12 12.80 11.43 -9.30
N GLY A 13 13.64 10.94 -8.37
CA GLY A 13 13.19 10.45 -7.06
C GLY A 13 12.52 11.55 -6.22
N GLN A 14 13.07 12.77 -6.22
CA GLN A 14 12.45 13.91 -5.56
C GLN A 14 11.07 14.23 -6.15
N VAL A 15 10.91 14.16 -7.48
CA VAL A 15 9.62 14.35 -8.15
C VAL A 15 8.64 13.24 -7.82
N GLN A 16 9.08 11.98 -7.82
CA GLN A 16 8.24 10.83 -7.46
C GLN A 16 7.68 10.98 -6.03
N ARG A 17 8.51 11.44 -5.08
CA ARG A 17 8.07 11.72 -3.70
C ARG A 17 7.00 12.81 -3.59
N LEU A 18 6.84 13.68 -4.59
CA LEU A 18 5.75 14.67 -4.61
C LEU A 18 4.38 14.05 -4.95
N LEU A 19 4.36 12.83 -5.49
CA LEU A 19 3.12 12.12 -5.76
C LEU A 19 2.46 11.68 -4.45
N PHE A 20 3.24 11.23 -3.47
CA PHE A 20 2.75 10.65 -2.22
C PHE A 20 2.27 11.69 -1.20
N PRO A 21 1.32 11.31 -0.33
CA PRO A 21 0.83 12.19 0.73
C PRO A 21 1.95 12.54 1.72
N LYS A 22 2.10 13.83 2.02
CA LYS A 22 3.11 14.34 2.99
C LYS A 22 2.67 14.19 4.45
N SER A 23 1.39 13.96 4.67
CA SER A 23 0.78 13.78 5.97
C SER A 23 -0.43 12.89 5.81
N SER A 24 -0.67 12.02 6.79
CA SER A 24 -1.88 11.22 6.82
C SER A 24 -3.12 12.11 6.99
N PRO A 25 -4.25 11.77 6.35
CA PRO A 25 -5.50 12.50 6.52
C PRO A 25 -5.94 12.49 7.99
N VAL A 26 -6.46 13.62 8.47
CA VAL A 26 -7.05 13.71 9.81
C VAL A 26 -8.50 13.24 9.72
N CYS A 27 -8.86 12.21 10.49
CA CYS A 27 -10.20 11.65 10.53
C CYS A 27 -10.68 11.49 11.98
N ASP A 28 -11.98 11.64 12.22
CA ASP A 28 -12.55 11.57 13.58
C ASP A 28 -12.72 10.13 14.10
N TRP A 29 -12.69 9.15 13.21
CA TRP A 29 -13.05 7.75 13.48
C TRP A 29 -11.88 6.77 13.30
N ASN A 30 -10.72 7.26 12.86
CA ASN A 30 -9.50 6.49 12.74
C ASN A 30 -8.25 7.36 12.93
N CYS A 31 -7.10 6.71 13.08
CA CYS A 31 -5.79 7.33 12.99
C CYS A 31 -4.92 6.54 12.02
N ILE A 32 -4.16 7.23 11.18
CA ILE A 32 -3.41 6.61 10.09
C ILE A 32 -1.95 7.01 10.18
N GLY A 33 -1.08 6.01 9.98
CA GLY A 33 0.34 6.22 9.80
C GLY A 33 0.78 5.58 8.48
N VAL A 34 1.75 6.21 7.82
CA VAL A 34 2.40 5.65 6.64
C VAL A 34 3.90 5.76 6.77
N LYS A 35 4.62 4.72 6.34
CA LYS A 35 6.07 4.74 6.23
C LYS A 35 6.48 4.00 4.98
N ASN A 36 7.24 4.69 4.13
CA ASN A 36 7.83 4.15 2.91
C ASN A 36 9.33 4.40 2.95
N ARG A 37 10.11 3.36 2.67
CA ARG A 37 11.56 3.45 2.51
C ARG A 37 11.91 2.84 1.15
N MET A 38 12.31 3.69 0.21
CA MET A 38 12.72 3.28 -1.13
C MET A 38 14.14 2.71 -1.12
N ALA A 39 14.40 1.68 -1.93
CA ALA A 39 15.73 1.08 -2.04
C ALA A 39 16.72 1.95 -2.85
N THR A 40 16.26 2.56 -3.94
CA THR A 40 17.14 3.28 -4.88
C THR A 40 16.79 4.76 -5.08
N GLY A 41 15.97 5.33 -4.20
CA GLY A 41 15.48 6.72 -4.29
C GLY A 41 14.34 6.92 -5.31
N LEU A 42 14.16 5.95 -6.21
CA LEU A 42 12.98 5.72 -7.04
C LEU A 42 12.47 4.30 -6.77
N GLY A 43 11.15 4.16 -6.71
CA GLY A 43 10.51 2.91 -6.34
C GLY A 43 9.40 2.45 -7.28
N GLY A 44 9.08 1.15 -7.19
CA GLY A 44 7.91 0.51 -7.81
C GLY A 44 6.67 0.58 -6.93
N ASP A 45 6.88 0.69 -5.61
CA ASP A 45 5.81 0.85 -4.61
C ASP A 45 5.02 2.15 -4.80
N TYR A 46 3.71 2.07 -4.62
CA TYR A 46 2.82 3.22 -4.57
C TYR A 46 1.69 3.05 -3.58
N PHE A 47 1.23 4.16 -3.03
CA PHE A 47 0.14 4.18 -2.08
C PHE A 47 -0.51 5.55 -1.97
N ASP A 48 -1.75 5.61 -1.51
CA ASP A 48 -2.37 6.83 -1.02
C ASP A 48 -3.52 6.52 -0.05
N ILE A 49 -3.89 7.53 0.74
CA ILE A 49 -5.13 7.55 1.51
C ILE A 49 -5.87 8.84 1.21
N ILE A 50 -7.07 8.71 0.65
CA ILE A 50 -7.90 9.84 0.21
C ILE A 50 -9.15 9.90 1.08
N THR A 51 -9.37 11.03 1.74
CA THR A 51 -10.64 11.32 2.42
C THR A 51 -11.59 12.00 1.46
N MET A 52 -12.71 11.35 1.18
CA MET A 52 -13.77 11.84 0.29
C MET A 52 -14.66 12.87 1.02
N PRO A 53 -15.42 13.71 0.29
CA PRO A 53 -16.29 14.73 0.90
C PRO A 53 -17.37 14.19 1.86
N ASP A 54 -17.76 12.92 1.72
CA ASP A 54 -18.70 12.20 2.57
C ASP A 54 -18.02 11.48 3.75
N ASN A 55 -16.73 11.76 3.99
CA ASN A 55 -15.86 11.09 4.97
C ASN A 55 -15.57 9.61 4.70
N CYS A 56 -15.96 9.07 3.54
CA CYS A 56 -15.44 7.78 3.09
C CYS A 56 -13.93 7.88 2.92
N GLN A 57 -13.23 6.81 3.30
CA GLN A 57 -11.78 6.76 3.18
C GLN A 57 -11.38 5.72 2.14
N ILE A 58 -10.75 6.20 1.08
CA ILE A 58 -10.10 5.35 0.10
C ILE A 58 -8.68 5.10 0.57
N VAL A 59 -8.24 3.85 0.53
CA VAL A 59 -6.85 3.45 0.76
C VAL A 59 -6.42 2.56 -0.38
N PHE A 60 -5.25 2.83 -0.95
CA PHE A 60 -4.63 1.89 -1.87
C PHE A 60 -3.14 1.76 -1.64
N ILE A 61 -2.62 0.59 -1.95
CA ILE A 61 -1.19 0.25 -1.94
C ILE A 61 -0.95 -0.77 -3.04
N GLY A 62 0.17 -0.67 -3.73
CA GLY A 62 0.53 -1.61 -4.77
C GLY A 62 2.02 -1.55 -5.04
N ASP A 63 2.47 -2.55 -5.80
CA ASP A 63 3.85 -2.66 -6.24
C ASP A 63 3.88 -3.13 -7.70
N VAL A 64 4.62 -2.37 -8.50
CA VAL A 64 4.77 -2.60 -9.93
C VAL A 64 5.84 -3.64 -10.17
N THR A 65 5.56 -4.61 -11.03
CA THR A 65 6.50 -5.67 -11.39
C THR A 65 7.86 -5.11 -11.83
N GLY A 66 8.92 -5.60 -11.17
CA GLY A 66 10.29 -5.15 -11.40
C GLY A 66 10.72 -4.11 -10.37
N HIS A 67 11.88 -3.49 -10.56
CA HIS A 67 12.40 -2.50 -9.62
C HIS A 67 13.23 -1.41 -10.32
N GLY A 68 13.40 -0.28 -9.66
CA GLY A 68 14.19 0.85 -10.14
C GLY A 68 13.50 1.69 -11.21
N LEU A 69 14.28 2.25 -12.14
CA LEU A 69 13.81 3.33 -13.01
C LEU A 69 12.61 2.97 -13.90
N HIS A 70 12.55 1.77 -14.48
CA HIS A 70 11.44 1.41 -15.36
C HIS A 70 10.13 1.21 -14.58
N ALA A 71 10.19 0.51 -13.44
CA ALA A 71 9.06 0.33 -12.52
C ALA A 71 8.53 1.69 -12.05
N SER A 72 9.43 2.64 -11.74
CA SER A 72 9.05 3.99 -11.31
C SER A 72 8.20 4.77 -12.34
N VAL A 73 8.39 4.53 -13.63
CA VAL A 73 7.63 5.18 -14.71
C VAL A 73 6.22 4.60 -14.78
N VAL A 74 6.11 3.27 -14.79
CA VAL A 74 4.81 2.57 -14.81
C VAL A 74 4.04 2.88 -13.53
N MET A 75 4.72 2.88 -12.39
CA MET A 75 4.15 3.29 -11.10
C MET A 75 3.56 4.69 -11.19
N SER A 76 4.31 5.67 -11.69
CA SER A 76 3.84 7.07 -11.76
C SER A 76 2.60 7.22 -12.65
N LEU A 77 2.53 6.48 -13.76
CA LEU A 77 1.37 6.43 -14.65
C LEU A 77 0.16 5.82 -13.93
N LEU A 78 0.37 4.69 -13.26
CA LEU A 78 -0.67 3.94 -12.57
C LEU A 78 -1.21 4.71 -11.36
N TYR A 79 -0.34 5.32 -10.56
CA TYR A 79 -0.70 6.18 -9.45
C TYR A 79 -1.63 7.32 -9.90
N GLY A 80 -1.23 8.08 -10.93
CA GLY A 80 -2.02 9.19 -11.44
C GLY A 80 -3.38 8.73 -11.99
N PHE A 81 -3.43 7.56 -12.62
CA PHE A 81 -4.67 6.95 -13.10
C PHE A 81 -5.61 6.53 -11.95
N ILE A 82 -5.09 5.81 -10.96
CA ILE A 82 -5.87 5.32 -9.82
C ILE A 82 -6.35 6.50 -8.99
N TYR A 83 -5.48 7.45 -8.65
CA TYR A 83 -5.84 8.65 -7.90
C TYR A 83 -7.00 9.38 -8.57
N ARG A 84 -6.90 9.64 -9.89
CA ARG A 84 -7.96 10.33 -10.63
C ARG A 84 -9.25 9.53 -10.70
N SER A 85 -9.16 8.22 -10.93
CA SER A 85 -10.33 7.33 -10.99
C SER A 85 -11.05 7.25 -9.64
N ALA A 86 -10.29 7.15 -8.55
CA ALA A 86 -10.78 7.12 -7.17
C ALA A 86 -11.55 8.41 -6.80
N MET A 87 -11.09 9.57 -7.29
CA MET A 87 -11.81 10.84 -7.07
C MET A 87 -13.13 10.95 -7.86
N GLN A 88 -13.34 10.14 -8.90
CA GLN A 88 -14.53 10.19 -9.74
C GLN A 88 -15.59 9.15 -9.35
N VAL A 89 -15.15 7.98 -8.90
CA VAL A 89 -16.01 6.83 -8.62
C VAL A 89 -15.65 6.23 -7.27
N CYS A 90 -16.64 6.10 -6.38
CA CYS A 90 -16.48 5.47 -5.07
C CYS A 90 -16.77 3.95 -5.15
N SER A 91 -16.02 3.23 -5.99
CA SER A 91 -16.20 1.79 -6.22
C SER A 91 -14.85 1.12 -6.43
N ALA A 92 -14.48 0.24 -5.49
CA ALA A 92 -13.22 -0.50 -5.58
C ALA A 92 -13.15 -1.36 -6.85
N LEU A 93 -14.26 -2.04 -7.18
CA LEU A 93 -14.34 -2.91 -8.35
C LEU A 93 -14.12 -2.13 -9.66
N ASP A 94 -14.80 -1.00 -9.82
CA ASP A 94 -14.70 -0.21 -11.05
C ASP A 94 -13.31 0.38 -11.25
N VAL A 95 -12.68 0.86 -10.18
CA VAL A 95 -11.33 1.44 -10.25
C VAL A 95 -10.29 0.37 -10.62
N VAL A 96 -10.36 -0.81 -10.00
CA VAL A 96 -9.39 -1.88 -10.30
C VAL A 96 -9.59 -2.45 -11.72
N GLN A 97 -10.83 -2.64 -12.16
CA GLN A 97 -11.10 -3.04 -13.55
C GLN A 97 -10.59 -2.02 -14.58
N GLN A 98 -10.76 -0.73 -14.28
CA GLN A 98 -10.25 0.35 -15.10
C GLN A 98 -8.72 0.38 -15.11
N ALA A 99 -8.07 0.15 -13.97
CA ALA A 99 -6.61 0.08 -13.86
C ALA A 99 -6.04 -1.10 -14.67
N ASN A 100 -6.69 -2.27 -14.64
CA ASN A 100 -6.31 -3.42 -15.47
C ASN A 100 -6.33 -3.06 -16.96
N ARG A 101 -7.45 -2.50 -17.45
CA ARG A 101 -7.59 -2.09 -18.87
C ARG A 101 -6.60 -1.00 -19.27
N PHE A 102 -6.32 -0.08 -18.34
CA PHE A 102 -5.35 0.98 -18.57
C PHE A 102 -3.95 0.41 -18.82
N LEU A 103 -3.48 -0.51 -17.97
CA LEU A 103 -2.19 -1.17 -18.16
C LEU A 103 -2.15 -2.02 -19.44
N GLN A 104 -3.21 -2.79 -19.72
CA GLN A 104 -3.30 -3.61 -20.94
C GLN A 104 -3.21 -2.78 -22.23
N THR A 105 -3.67 -1.53 -22.21
CA THR A 105 -3.56 -0.62 -23.36
C THR A 105 -2.09 -0.32 -23.72
N PHE A 106 -1.18 -0.36 -22.76
CA PHE A 106 0.25 -0.19 -22.99
C PHE A 106 0.96 -1.52 -23.23
N ALA A 107 0.59 -2.57 -22.49
CA ALA A 107 1.12 -3.92 -22.66
C ALA A 107 0.96 -4.39 -24.12
N ALA A 108 -0.22 -4.20 -24.70
CA ALA A 108 -0.53 -4.57 -26.09
C ALA A 108 0.30 -3.83 -27.17
N ARG A 109 1.09 -2.81 -26.79
CA ARG A 109 2.00 -2.10 -27.73
C ARG A 109 3.37 -2.76 -27.86
N SER A 110 3.65 -3.78 -27.04
CA SER A 110 4.93 -4.46 -27.02
C SER A 110 4.73 -5.96 -27.24
N GLU A 111 5.63 -6.57 -28.00
CA GLU A 111 5.66 -8.03 -28.18
C GLU A 111 6.46 -8.75 -27.09
N ASN A 112 7.35 -8.04 -26.38
CA ASN A 112 8.33 -8.64 -25.47
C ASN A 112 8.51 -7.91 -24.13
N LEU A 113 7.76 -6.84 -23.88
CA LEU A 113 7.86 -6.01 -22.66
C LEU A 113 6.48 -5.74 -22.03
N ASP A 114 5.48 -6.51 -22.46
CA ASP A 114 4.12 -6.51 -21.92
C ASP A 114 4.10 -6.78 -20.41
N TYR A 115 4.91 -7.73 -19.94
CA TYR A 115 5.01 -8.09 -18.52
C TYR A 115 5.43 -6.92 -17.59
N LEU A 116 6.10 -5.88 -18.12
CA LEU A 116 6.49 -4.69 -17.35
C LEU A 116 5.29 -3.79 -17.03
N PHE A 117 4.14 -3.97 -17.69
CA PHE A 117 2.91 -3.24 -17.42
C PHE A 117 1.98 -4.07 -16.53
N SER A 118 2.50 -4.59 -15.43
CA SER A 118 1.72 -5.32 -14.42
C SER A 118 2.05 -4.85 -13.01
N SER A 119 1.11 -5.01 -12.09
CA SER A 119 1.25 -4.54 -10.72
C SER A 119 0.36 -5.34 -9.78
N THR A 120 0.81 -5.54 -8.55
CA THR A 120 -0.09 -5.87 -7.45
C THR A 120 -0.85 -4.62 -7.01
N LEU A 121 -2.06 -4.78 -6.47
CA LEU A 121 -2.85 -3.65 -5.94
C LEU A 121 -3.83 -4.12 -4.88
N PHE A 122 -3.76 -3.55 -3.69
CA PHE A 122 -4.88 -3.50 -2.76
C PHE A 122 -5.59 -2.16 -2.90
N PHE A 123 -6.91 -2.17 -3.11
CA PHE A 123 -7.74 -0.97 -3.14
C PHE A 123 -8.96 -1.18 -2.23
N GLY A 124 -9.13 -0.31 -1.24
CA GLY A 124 -10.21 -0.37 -0.26
C GLY A 124 -10.95 0.95 -0.12
N VAL A 125 -12.25 0.89 0.13
CA VAL A 125 -13.12 2.02 0.45
C VAL A 125 -13.81 1.72 1.77
N ILE A 126 -13.55 2.53 2.79
CA ILE A 126 -14.07 2.38 4.15
C ILE A 126 -15.16 3.43 4.38
N ALA A 127 -16.37 2.96 4.68
CA ALA A 127 -17.49 3.81 5.06
C ALA A 127 -17.41 4.16 6.56
N PRO A 128 -17.41 5.45 6.94
CA PRO A 128 -17.19 5.89 8.33
C PRO A 128 -18.33 5.48 9.27
N ASP A 129 -19.57 5.43 8.76
CA ASP A 129 -20.76 5.20 9.58
C ASP A 129 -20.93 3.73 9.97
N THR A 130 -20.53 2.81 9.09
CA THR A 130 -20.68 1.35 9.29
C THR A 130 -19.37 0.68 9.71
N LEU A 131 -18.24 1.37 9.50
CA LEU A 131 -16.89 0.80 9.51
C LEU A 131 -16.79 -0.46 8.62
N GLU A 132 -17.56 -0.48 7.54
CA GLU A 132 -17.47 -1.51 6.52
C GLU A 132 -16.52 -1.04 5.42
N MET A 133 -15.63 -1.94 5.02
CA MET A 133 -14.79 -1.76 3.86
C MET A 133 -15.24 -2.67 2.73
N GLN A 134 -15.36 -2.09 1.55
CA GLN A 134 -15.36 -2.81 0.29
C GLN A 134 -13.95 -2.75 -0.27
N TYR A 135 -13.40 -3.87 -0.70
CA TYR A 135 -12.04 -3.92 -1.21
C TYR A 135 -11.91 -4.85 -2.41
N VAL A 136 -10.83 -4.64 -3.16
CA VAL A 136 -10.29 -5.58 -4.12
C VAL A 136 -8.81 -5.74 -3.80
N ASN A 137 -8.39 -6.98 -3.63
CA ASN A 137 -6.98 -7.32 -3.52
C ASN A 137 -6.55 -8.05 -4.81
N ALA A 138 -5.95 -7.31 -5.73
CA ALA A 138 -5.40 -7.78 -6.99
C ALA A 138 -3.96 -8.28 -6.81
N GLY A 139 -3.84 -9.46 -6.19
CA GLY A 139 -2.57 -10.17 -5.99
C GLY A 139 -1.55 -9.50 -5.06
N HIS A 140 -1.95 -8.50 -4.27
CA HIS A 140 -1.09 -7.84 -3.29
C HIS A 140 -0.97 -8.69 -2.00
N PRO A 141 0.15 -8.59 -1.24
CA PRO A 141 0.22 -9.20 0.09
C PRO A 141 -1.01 -8.88 0.92
N ALA A 142 -1.64 -9.92 1.47
CA ALA A 142 -2.92 -9.79 2.16
C ALA A 142 -2.78 -8.88 3.40
N PRO A 143 -3.50 -7.74 3.45
CA PRO A 143 -3.48 -6.90 4.64
C PRO A 143 -3.93 -7.65 5.88
N LEU A 144 -3.30 -7.35 7.01
CA LEU A 144 -3.61 -7.97 8.29
C LEU A 144 -4.55 -7.08 9.09
N VAL A 145 -5.61 -7.66 9.63
CA VAL A 145 -6.50 -7.04 10.60
C VAL A 145 -6.27 -7.68 11.96
N LEU A 146 -5.86 -6.87 12.93
CA LEU A 146 -5.77 -7.26 14.33
C LEU A 146 -7.05 -6.84 15.05
N ARG A 147 -7.72 -7.81 15.68
CA ARG A 147 -8.90 -7.62 16.53
C ARG A 147 -8.66 -8.29 17.88
N GLY A 148 -8.40 -7.49 18.91
CA GLY A 148 -7.97 -8.02 20.21
C GLY A 148 -6.69 -8.85 20.02
N ASP A 149 -6.77 -10.15 20.27
CA ASP A 149 -5.65 -11.10 20.07
C ASP A 149 -5.79 -11.94 18.79
N SER A 150 -6.88 -11.76 18.04
CA SER A 150 -7.12 -12.46 16.78
C SER A 150 -6.56 -11.67 15.60
N GLN A 151 -5.96 -12.38 14.64
CA GLN A 151 -5.56 -11.82 13.36
C GLN A 151 -6.37 -12.43 12.22
N MET A 152 -6.75 -11.59 11.26
CA MET A 152 -7.43 -11.97 10.03
C MET A 152 -6.66 -11.37 8.85
N ALA A 153 -6.73 -12.00 7.69
CA ALA A 153 -6.13 -11.50 6.46
C ALA A 153 -7.22 -11.12 5.46
N LEU A 154 -6.98 -10.05 4.70
CA LEU A 154 -7.84 -9.64 3.59
C LEU A 154 -7.28 -10.23 2.30
N GLU A 155 -7.68 -11.48 2.05
CA GLU A 155 -7.12 -12.32 0.99
C GLU A 155 -7.32 -11.73 -0.42
N PRO A 156 -6.44 -12.09 -1.38
CA PRO A 156 -6.62 -11.76 -2.78
C PRO A 156 -8.01 -12.13 -3.32
N THR A 157 -8.64 -11.19 -4.00
CA THR A 157 -9.95 -11.35 -4.66
C THR A 157 -9.85 -11.25 -6.19
N ALA A 158 -8.64 -11.02 -6.70
CA ALA A 158 -8.31 -10.91 -8.10
C ALA A 158 -6.82 -11.25 -8.32
N PRO A 159 -6.42 -11.65 -9.54
CA PRO A 159 -5.00 -11.68 -9.93
C PRO A 159 -4.41 -10.26 -10.03
N PRO A 160 -3.08 -10.11 -10.09
CA PRO A 160 -2.42 -8.84 -10.35
C PRO A 160 -2.98 -8.12 -11.59
N ILE A 161 -3.08 -6.79 -11.51
CA ILE A 161 -3.56 -5.97 -12.62
C ILE A 161 -2.52 -5.91 -13.74
N GLY A 162 -2.98 -5.85 -14.98
CA GLY A 162 -2.13 -5.86 -16.18
C GLY A 162 -1.53 -7.23 -16.52
N PHE A 163 -1.79 -8.26 -15.71
CA PHE A 163 -1.30 -9.61 -15.99
C PHE A 163 -2.21 -10.41 -16.92
N LEU A 164 -3.53 -10.25 -16.79
CA LEU A 164 -4.53 -10.91 -17.65
C LEU A 164 -5.38 -9.87 -18.38
N ASP A 165 -5.82 -10.20 -19.59
CA ASP A 165 -6.66 -9.32 -20.40
C ASP A 165 -8.05 -9.12 -19.77
N ASP A 166 -8.67 -10.21 -19.34
CA ASP A 166 -10.01 -10.24 -18.75
C ASP A 166 -10.02 -11.10 -17.46
N PRO A 167 -9.42 -10.59 -16.36
CA PRO A 167 -9.38 -11.31 -15.10
C PRO A 167 -10.75 -11.32 -14.42
N GLU A 168 -11.05 -12.41 -13.73
CA GLU A 168 -12.13 -12.41 -12.73
C GLU A 168 -11.72 -11.53 -11.55
N ILE A 169 -12.46 -10.45 -11.31
CA ILE A 169 -12.23 -9.52 -10.21
C ILE A 169 -13.46 -9.52 -9.32
N ASN A 170 -13.28 -9.99 -8.09
CA ASN A 170 -14.34 -10.05 -7.09
C ASN A 170 -14.17 -8.95 -6.04
N MET A 171 -15.29 -8.44 -5.53
CA MET A 171 -15.30 -7.49 -4.42
C MET A 171 -15.35 -8.24 -3.09
N GLY A 172 -14.36 -8.00 -2.24
CA GLY A 172 -14.36 -8.42 -0.84
C GLY A 172 -15.07 -7.39 0.04
N THR A 173 -15.62 -7.85 1.17
CA THR A 173 -16.12 -6.97 2.21
C THR A 173 -15.53 -7.35 3.56
N PHE A 174 -15.29 -6.35 4.40
CA PHE A 174 -14.83 -6.56 5.76
C PHE A 174 -15.45 -5.52 6.69
N ARG A 175 -16.05 -5.97 7.79
CA ARG A 175 -16.62 -5.07 8.80
C ARG A 175 -15.68 -4.96 9.99
N PHE A 176 -15.10 -3.78 10.17
CA PHE A 176 -14.26 -3.47 11.30
C PHE A 176 -15.09 -3.30 12.57
N ALA A 177 -14.44 -3.58 13.70
CA ALA A 177 -14.89 -3.24 15.03
C ALA A 177 -14.07 -2.08 15.56
N GLN A 178 -14.56 -1.46 16.63
CA GLN A 178 -13.79 -0.49 17.38
C GLN A 178 -12.50 -1.14 17.94
N ASN A 179 -11.39 -0.41 17.82
CA ASN A 179 -10.02 -0.82 18.16
C ASN A 179 -9.42 -1.90 17.26
N ASP A 180 -10.04 -2.19 16.12
CA ASP A 180 -9.34 -2.96 15.09
C ASP A 180 -8.16 -2.14 14.55
N ARG A 181 -7.06 -2.83 14.23
CA ARG A 181 -5.94 -2.26 13.48
C ARG A 181 -5.84 -2.96 12.14
N LEU A 182 -5.85 -2.19 11.05
CA LEU A 182 -5.52 -2.67 9.72
C LEU A 182 -4.05 -2.33 9.42
N LEU A 183 -3.30 -3.32 8.93
CA LEU A 183 -1.92 -3.19 8.49
C LEU A 183 -1.82 -3.64 7.02
N LEU A 184 -1.51 -2.69 6.14
CA LEU A 184 -1.16 -2.95 4.75
C LEU A 184 0.36 -2.83 4.57
N PHE A 185 0.95 -3.67 3.76
CA PHE A 185 2.40 -3.72 3.57
C PHE A 185 2.76 -4.31 2.20
N THR A 186 3.88 -3.86 1.63
CA THR A 186 4.46 -4.48 0.44
C THR A 186 5.35 -5.67 0.82
N ASP A 187 5.62 -6.53 -0.15
CA ASP A 187 6.43 -7.74 0.05
C ASP A 187 7.86 -7.41 0.47
N GLY A 188 8.41 -6.24 0.12
CA GLY A 188 9.70 -5.77 0.64
C GLY A 188 9.79 -5.73 2.17
N ILE A 189 8.68 -5.72 2.91
CA ILE A 189 8.66 -5.94 4.37
C ILE A 189 8.94 -7.41 4.71
N THR A 190 8.25 -8.34 4.06
CA THR A 190 8.33 -9.78 4.36
C THR A 190 9.53 -10.47 3.71
N GLU A 191 10.00 -9.97 2.57
CA GLU A 191 11.12 -10.50 1.79
C GLU A 191 12.45 -9.83 2.17
N LEU A 192 12.44 -8.88 3.11
CA LEU A 192 13.66 -8.31 3.66
C LEU A 192 14.51 -9.42 4.30
N ALA A 193 15.71 -9.63 3.74
CA ALA A 193 16.61 -10.69 4.16
C ALA A 193 17.67 -10.20 5.14
N ASN A 194 18.03 -11.05 6.11
CA ASN A 194 19.19 -10.85 6.99
C ASN A 194 20.51 -11.28 6.30
N PRO A 195 21.69 -11.09 6.94
CA PRO A 195 22.97 -11.48 6.35
C PRO A 195 23.13 -12.98 6.06
N ALA A 196 22.33 -13.83 6.71
CA ALA A 196 22.28 -15.28 6.45
C ALA A 196 21.35 -15.64 5.28
N GLY A 197 20.66 -14.67 4.68
CA GLY A 197 19.69 -14.87 3.61
C GLY A 197 18.30 -15.32 4.08
N GLU A 198 18.04 -15.31 5.38
CA GLU A 198 16.71 -15.62 5.93
C GLU A 198 15.80 -14.39 5.79
N LEU A 199 14.59 -14.61 5.28
CA LEU A 199 13.58 -13.55 5.13
C LEU A 199 12.94 -13.19 6.47
N PHE A 200 12.57 -11.92 6.65
CA PHE A 200 11.84 -11.46 7.83
C PHE A 200 10.55 -12.27 8.01
N GLY A 201 9.80 -12.40 6.92
CA GLY A 201 8.66 -13.29 6.79
C GLY A 201 7.38 -12.77 7.45
N LEU A 202 6.26 -13.34 7.00
CA LEU A 202 4.94 -13.00 7.52
C LEU A 202 4.78 -13.34 9.01
N GLU A 203 5.38 -14.43 9.47
CA GLU A 203 5.27 -14.86 10.86
C GLU A 203 5.82 -13.82 11.85
N ARG A 204 7.00 -13.25 11.58
CA ARG A 204 7.58 -12.20 12.43
C ARG A 204 6.75 -10.93 12.41
N LEU A 205 6.21 -10.57 11.24
CA LEU A 205 5.32 -9.42 11.11
C LEU A 205 4.04 -9.60 11.94
N GLN A 206 3.41 -10.77 11.84
CA GLN A 206 2.23 -11.14 12.63
C GLN A 206 2.54 -11.14 14.14
N GLN A 207 3.67 -11.71 14.56
CA GLN A 207 4.09 -11.70 15.96
C GLN A 207 4.30 -10.27 16.48
N LEU A 208 4.92 -9.39 15.69
CA LEU A 208 5.11 -7.99 16.06
C LEU A 208 3.76 -7.26 16.18
N LEU A 209 2.87 -7.43 15.21
CA LEU A 209 1.51 -6.86 15.22
C LEU A 209 0.73 -7.33 16.46
N SER A 210 0.84 -8.59 16.85
CA SER A 210 0.20 -9.14 18.05
C SER A 210 0.83 -8.69 19.37
N ARG A 211 2.11 -8.36 19.41
CA ARG A 211 2.79 -7.98 20.64
C ARG A 211 2.68 -6.48 20.94
N GLU A 212 2.71 -5.66 19.90
CA GLU A 212 2.86 -4.21 20.01
C GLU A 212 1.51 -3.50 20.10
N ARG A 213 0.99 -3.34 21.34
CA ARG A 213 -0.26 -2.62 21.66
C ARG A 213 -0.07 -1.11 21.83
N VAL A 214 0.83 -0.52 21.04
CA VAL A 214 1.12 0.92 21.02
C VAL A 214 0.31 1.61 19.91
N ASP A 215 0.28 2.94 19.88
CA ASP A 215 -0.36 3.71 18.81
C ASP A 215 0.30 3.45 17.44
N HIS A 216 -0.46 3.72 16.37
CA HIS A 216 -0.04 3.56 14.98
C HIS A 216 1.37 4.11 14.63
N LEU A 217 1.74 5.31 15.09
CA LEU A 217 3.05 5.89 14.76
C LEU A 217 4.18 5.17 15.50
N THR A 218 4.00 4.95 16.80
CA THR A 218 4.97 4.18 17.59
C THR A 218 5.12 2.75 17.05
N PHE A 219 4.04 2.14 16.57
CA PHE A 219 4.08 0.83 15.92
C PHE A 219 4.94 0.85 14.65
N LEU A 220 4.75 1.82 13.75
CA LEU A 220 5.55 1.95 12.54
C LEU A 220 7.05 2.16 12.85
N ASP A 221 7.36 2.94 13.88
CA ASP A 221 8.75 3.12 14.29
C ASP A 221 9.37 1.83 14.83
N ARG A 222 8.62 1.07 15.63
CA ARG A 222 9.08 -0.25 16.12
C ARG A 222 9.22 -1.28 14.99
N LEU A 223 8.31 -1.30 14.03
CA LEU A 223 8.41 -2.17 12.85
C LEU A 223 9.69 -1.89 12.07
N PHE A 224 9.93 -0.63 11.71
CA PHE A 224 11.14 -0.29 10.93
C PHE A 224 12.43 -0.45 11.74
N ALA A 225 12.40 -0.24 13.06
CA ALA A 225 13.53 -0.57 13.92
C ALA A 225 13.81 -2.09 13.93
N ALA A 226 12.76 -2.93 14.00
CA ALA A 226 12.90 -4.38 13.93
C ALA A 226 13.44 -4.85 12.57
N LEU A 227 12.99 -4.24 11.46
CA LEU A 227 13.52 -4.51 10.13
C LEU A 227 15.01 -4.17 10.03
N ASN A 228 15.44 -3.01 10.52
CA ASN A 228 16.85 -2.60 10.52
C ASN A 228 17.72 -3.53 11.39
N GLN A 229 17.21 -3.92 12.56
CA GLN A 229 17.90 -4.85 13.43
C GLN A 229 18.03 -6.23 12.75
N PHE A 230 17.01 -6.67 12.02
CA PHE A 230 16.99 -7.97 11.35
C PHE A 230 17.90 -7.99 10.12
N SER A 231 17.84 -6.98 9.24
CA SER A 231 18.72 -6.89 8.06
C SER A 231 20.19 -6.72 8.43
N GLY A 232 20.48 -6.12 9.60
CA GLY A 232 21.83 -5.75 10.01
C GLY A 232 22.47 -4.67 9.11
N SER A 233 21.68 -4.00 8.27
CA SER A 233 22.12 -2.91 7.40
C SER A 233 20.95 -2.00 7.03
N ASP A 234 21.25 -0.73 6.74
CA ASP A 234 20.26 0.22 6.23
C ASP A 234 20.04 0.10 4.70
N ILE A 235 20.79 -0.77 4.03
CA ILE A 235 20.66 -0.98 2.57
C ILE A 235 19.49 -1.92 2.32
N LEU A 236 18.51 -1.40 1.60
CA LEU A 236 17.38 -2.16 1.11
C LEU A 236 17.68 -2.78 -0.26
N ARG A 237 17.13 -3.96 -0.50
CA ARG A 237 17.08 -4.57 -1.84
C ARG A 237 15.82 -4.21 -2.60
N ASP A 238 14.75 -3.93 -1.87
CA ASP A 238 13.44 -3.60 -2.41
C ASP A 238 12.76 -2.53 -1.54
N ASP A 239 11.74 -1.89 -2.08
CA ASP A 239 10.97 -0.86 -1.40
C ASP A 239 10.18 -1.45 -0.21
N CYS A 240 10.17 -0.74 0.90
CA CYS A 240 9.44 -1.15 2.11
C CYS A 240 8.34 -0.13 2.38
N THR A 241 7.11 -0.47 2.04
CA THR A 241 5.93 0.38 2.29
C THR A 241 5.01 -0.26 3.31
N THR A 242 4.49 0.57 4.23
CA THR A 242 3.51 0.14 5.22
C THR A 242 2.52 1.26 5.50
N ILE A 243 1.23 0.89 5.56
CA ILE A 243 0.13 1.74 6.03
C ILE A 243 -0.48 1.05 7.24
N VAL A 244 -0.67 1.79 8.33
CA VAL A 244 -1.40 1.33 9.50
C VAL A 244 -2.60 2.23 9.74
N ILE A 245 -3.76 1.63 10.00
CA ILE A 245 -5.00 2.33 10.33
C ILE A 245 -5.52 1.76 11.64
N ASP A 246 -5.57 2.61 12.67
CA ASP A 246 -6.22 2.31 13.94
C ASP A 246 -7.67 2.80 13.88
N LEU A 247 -8.63 1.87 13.93
CA LEU A 247 -10.06 2.18 13.86
C LEU A 247 -10.59 2.41 15.27
N HIS A 248 -11.24 3.55 15.51
CA HIS A 248 -11.79 3.89 16.84
C HIS A 248 -13.32 4.08 16.84
N GLY A 249 -13.97 4.15 15.66
CA GLY A 249 -15.40 4.45 15.52
C GLY A 249 -15.76 5.93 15.79
N GLY A 250 -16.97 6.38 15.41
CA GLY A 250 -17.42 7.77 15.63
C GLY A 250 -18.07 7.98 17.01
N ARG A 251 -18.00 9.10 17.72
CA ARG A 251 -17.30 10.41 17.59
C ARG A 251 -16.60 10.65 18.93
N ARG A 252 -15.39 11.22 18.97
CA ARG A 252 -14.98 12.01 20.14
C ARG A 252 -15.94 13.20 20.22
N THR A 253 -16.93 13.15 21.11
CA THR A 253 -17.65 14.36 21.51
C THR A 253 -16.61 15.37 21.95
N LYS A 254 -16.50 16.50 21.24
CA LYS A 254 -15.78 17.66 21.76
C LYS A 254 -16.38 17.96 23.12
N GLY A 255 -15.65 17.61 24.17
CA GLY A 255 -15.98 17.99 25.53
C GLY A 255 -16.10 19.51 25.55
N SER A 256 -17.26 19.97 26.01
CA SER A 256 -17.48 21.34 26.46
C SER A 256 -16.37 21.72 27.44
N LEU A 257 -15.53 22.67 27.02
CA LEU A 257 -14.83 23.58 27.93
C LEU A 257 -15.72 24.81 28.12
#